data_AF-A0AAP0N6J6-F1
#
_entry.id   AF-A0AAP0N6J6-F1
#
_cell.length_a   1.000
_cell.length_b   1.000
_cell.length_c   1.000
_cell.angle_alpha   90.00
_cell.angle_beta   90.00
_cell.angle_gamma   90.00
#
_symmetry.space_group_name_H-M   'P 1'
#
loop_
_entity.id
_entity.type
_entity.pdbx_description
1 polymer ?
#
loop_
_entity_poly.entity_id
_entity_poly.type
_entity_poly.pdbx_seq_one_letter_code
_entity_poly.pdbx_strand_id
1 'polypeptide(L)'
;MESPPAEAVNFGKSLIVPSVQELAKEPINKIPPRYVHPDQDRPIFSADTLLPSVPVIDLQSLAFGDLVESELEKLHSACIDWGFFQSRRSTYE
;
A
#
# COMPACT_ATOMS: atom_id res chain seq x y z
N MET A 1 11.26 -55.20 13.76
CA MET A 1 11.69 -53.81 13.54
C MET A 1 10.47 -53.06 13.06
N GLU A 2 9.88 -52.24 13.93
CA GLU A 2 8.69 -51.45 13.63
C GLU A 2 9.13 -50.09 13.06
N SER A 3 8.57 -49.66 11.94
CA SER A 3 8.87 -48.37 11.30
C SER A 3 8.24 -47.21 12.08
N PRO A 4 8.90 -46.05 12.19
CA PRO A 4 8.38 -44.93 12.96
C PRO A 4 7.12 -44.33 12.30
N PRO A 5 6.17 -43.79 13.09
CA PRO A 5 4.94 -43.22 12.56
C PRO A 5 5.24 -41.93 11.79
N ALA A 6 4.65 -41.77 10.62
CA ALA A 6 4.73 -40.54 9.84
C ALA A 6 4.05 -39.40 10.63
N GLU A 7 4.83 -38.44 11.12
CA GLU A 7 4.30 -37.22 11.74
C GLU A 7 3.50 -36.41 10.70
N ALA A 8 2.22 -36.22 10.97
CA ALA A 8 1.34 -35.40 10.15
C ALA A 8 1.67 -33.91 10.36
N VAL A 9 2.27 -33.28 9.35
CA VAL A 9 2.53 -31.83 9.34
C VAL A 9 1.20 -31.08 9.21
N ASN A 10 0.88 -30.23 10.19
CA ASN A 10 -0.34 -29.41 10.18
C ASN A 10 -0.09 -28.10 9.41
N PHE A 11 -0.69 -27.96 8.24
CA PHE A 11 -0.54 -26.78 7.36
C PHE A 11 -1.45 -25.59 7.72
N GLY A 12 -2.12 -25.62 8.88
CA GLY A 12 -3.10 -24.61 9.27
C GLY A 12 -4.42 -24.71 8.48
N LYS A 13 -5.47 -24.05 8.97
CA LYS A 13 -6.79 -23.98 8.30
C LYS A 13 -6.99 -22.60 7.68
N SER A 14 -7.45 -22.55 6.43
CA SER A 14 -7.88 -21.30 5.81
C SER A 14 -9.20 -20.81 6.41
N LEU A 15 -9.24 -19.55 6.83
CA LEU A 15 -10.47 -18.89 7.27
C LEU A 15 -11.17 -18.31 6.05
N ILE A 16 -12.42 -18.73 5.79
CA ILE A 16 -13.24 -18.12 4.75
C ILE A 16 -13.52 -16.66 5.16
N VAL A 17 -13.11 -15.72 4.32
CA VAL A 17 -13.32 -14.29 4.53
C VAL A 17 -14.42 -13.83 3.58
N PRO A 18 -15.54 -13.28 4.09
CA PRO A 18 -16.59 -12.75 3.23
C PRO A 18 -16.09 -11.53 2.46
N SER A 19 -16.65 -11.31 1.26
CA SER A 19 -16.34 -10.15 0.44
C SER A 19 -16.73 -8.86 1.17
N VAL A 20 -15.75 -7.98 1.38
CA VAL A 20 -15.99 -6.64 1.95
C VAL A 20 -16.89 -5.81 1.03
N GLN A 21 -16.79 -6.01 -0.29
CA GLN A 21 -17.65 -5.33 -1.26
C GLN A 21 -19.13 -5.74 -1.10
N GLU A 22 -19.41 -7.02 -0.87
CA GLU A 22 -20.79 -7.49 -0.61
C GLU A 22 -21.32 -6.97 0.73
N LEU A 23 -20.47 -6.99 1.78
CA LEU A 23 -20.83 -6.44 3.08
C LEU A 23 -21.23 -4.97 2.99
N ALA A 24 -20.57 -4.18 2.13
CA ALA A 24 -20.82 -2.76 1.98
C ALA A 24 -22.10 -2.42 1.17
N LYS A 25 -22.78 -3.40 0.57
CA LYS A 25 -24.01 -3.17 -0.20
C LYS A 25 -25.21 -2.87 0.70
N GLU A 26 -25.21 -3.39 1.92
CA GLU A 26 -26.24 -3.13 2.91
C GLU A 26 -25.72 -2.13 3.95
N PRO A 27 -26.59 -1.32 4.59
CA PRO A 27 -26.18 -0.44 5.66
C PRO A 27 -25.63 -1.26 6.85
N ILE A 28 -24.30 -1.26 6.98
CA ILE A 28 -23.61 -1.97 8.07
C ILE A 28 -23.79 -1.19 9.37
N ASN A 29 -24.59 -1.71 10.29
CA ASN A 29 -24.74 -1.13 11.63
C ASN A 29 -23.57 -1.45 12.57
N LYS A 30 -22.79 -2.51 12.29
CA LYS A 30 -21.63 -2.92 13.09
C LYS A 30 -20.55 -3.55 12.23
N ILE A 31 -19.36 -2.97 12.25
CA ILE A 31 -18.18 -3.52 11.57
C ILE A 31 -17.79 -4.86 12.21
N PRO A 32 -17.56 -5.92 11.43
CA PRO A 32 -17.09 -7.19 11.97
C PRO A 32 -15.78 -7.00 12.77
N PRO A 33 -15.64 -7.62 13.97
CA PRO A 33 -14.48 -7.39 14.85
C PRO A 33 -13.11 -7.60 14.19
N ARG A 34 -13.04 -8.47 13.17
CA ARG A 34 -11.85 -8.74 12.34
C ARG A 34 -11.28 -7.49 11.65
N TYR A 35 -12.11 -6.51 11.32
CA TYR A 35 -11.71 -5.30 10.60
C TYR A 35 -11.55 -4.09 11.53
N VAL A 36 -11.77 -4.27 12.83
CA VAL A 36 -11.61 -3.22 13.84
C VAL A 36 -10.15 -3.19 14.27
N HIS A 37 -9.47 -2.08 13.99
CA HIS A 37 -8.11 -1.85 14.45
C HIS A 37 -8.13 -1.22 15.85
N PRO A 38 -7.25 -1.61 16.78
CA PRO A 38 -7.10 -0.92 18.04
C PRO A 38 -6.76 0.55 17.83
N ASP A 39 -7.33 1.44 18.64
CA ASP A 39 -7.11 2.88 18.46
C ASP A 39 -5.65 3.30 18.66
N GLN A 40 -4.85 2.51 19.39
CA GLN A 40 -3.41 2.72 19.58
C GLN A 40 -2.60 2.56 18.29
N ASP A 41 -3.10 1.76 17.34
CA ASP A 41 -2.42 1.46 16.09
C ASP A 41 -3.01 2.26 14.92
N ARG A 42 -3.97 3.15 15.19
CA ARG A 42 -4.56 4.03 14.17
C ARG A 42 -3.53 5.09 13.78
N PRO A 43 -3.25 5.30 12.49
CA PRO A 43 -2.39 6.41 12.08
C PRO A 43 -2.97 7.73 12.59
N ILE A 44 -2.12 8.56 13.19
CA ILE A 44 -2.50 9.90 13.63
C ILE A 44 -2.64 10.75 12.37
N PHE A 45 -3.85 10.81 11.81
CA PHE A 45 -4.19 11.75 10.75
C PHE A 45 -4.48 13.11 11.39
N SER A 46 -3.43 13.84 11.74
CA SER A 46 -3.56 15.26 12.04
C SER A 46 -3.86 15.99 10.73
N ALA A 47 -5.12 16.41 10.56
CA ALA A 47 -5.56 17.16 9.37
C ALA A 47 -4.78 18.48 9.16
N ASP A 48 -4.09 18.96 10.20
CA ASP A 48 -3.48 20.29 10.27
C ASP A 48 -1.95 20.29 10.25
N THR A 49 -1.29 19.14 10.08
CA THR A 49 0.17 19.09 9.97
C THR A 49 0.58 18.94 8.53
N LEU A 50 1.56 19.75 8.11
CA LEU A 50 2.28 19.74 6.84
C LEU A 50 2.94 18.36 6.60
N LEU A 51 2.13 17.33 6.38
CA LEU A 51 2.62 16.01 6.03
C LEU A 51 3.40 16.16 4.72
N PRO A 52 4.61 15.59 4.65
CA PRO A 52 5.38 15.65 3.42
C PRO A 52 4.53 15.02 2.30
N SER A 53 4.45 15.70 1.15
CA SER A 53 3.69 15.20 0.00
C SER A 53 4.51 14.14 -0.73
N VAL A 54 3.85 13.08 -1.18
CA VAL A 54 4.50 12.02 -1.97
C VAL A 54 5.15 12.64 -3.21
N PRO A 55 6.42 12.31 -3.54
CA PRO A 55 7.10 12.83 -4.71
C PRO A 55 6.37 12.43 -6.00
N VAL A 56 6.26 13.37 -6.94
CA VAL A 56 5.68 13.14 -8.27
C VAL A 56 6.79 13.25 -9.31
N ILE A 57 7.07 12.17 -10.05
CA ILE A 57 8.09 12.13 -11.10
C ILE A 57 7.41 12.29 -12.46
N ASP A 58 7.87 13.27 -13.24
CA ASP A 58 7.44 13.47 -14.61
C ASP A 58 8.30 12.62 -15.55
N LEU A 59 7.72 11.52 -16.03
CA LEU A 59 8.44 10.57 -16.85
C LEU A 59 8.77 11.11 -18.25
N GLN A 60 8.06 12.12 -18.73
CA GLN A 60 8.39 12.74 -20.02
C GLN A 60 9.58 13.69 -19.88
N SER A 61 9.57 14.49 -18.82
CA SER A 61 10.69 15.38 -18.49
C SER A 61 11.96 14.58 -18.20
N LEU A 62 11.82 13.43 -17.54
CA LEU A 62 12.91 12.48 -17.30
C LEU A 62 13.45 11.84 -18.59
N ALA A 63 12.61 11.62 -19.61
CA ALA A 63 13.01 10.92 -20.82
C ALA A 63 13.51 11.86 -21.94
N PHE A 64 12.90 13.03 -22.11
CA PHE A 64 13.11 13.89 -23.30
C PHE A 64 13.05 15.40 -23.02
N GLY A 65 13.16 15.84 -21.77
CA GLY A 65 13.01 17.27 -21.41
C GLY A 65 14.33 18.01 -21.16
N ASP A 66 14.25 19.34 -21.05
CA ASP A 66 15.38 20.17 -20.58
C ASP A 66 15.66 19.99 -19.08
N LEU A 67 14.76 19.29 -18.37
CA LEU A 67 14.80 19.06 -16.92
C LEU A 67 15.21 17.62 -16.54
N VAL A 68 15.84 16.87 -17.45
CA VAL A 68 16.22 15.46 -17.22
C VAL A 68 17.04 15.30 -15.93
N GLU A 69 18.06 16.15 -15.71
CA GLU A 69 18.91 16.05 -14.52
C GLU A 69 18.13 16.32 -13.22
N SER A 70 17.27 17.34 -13.22
CA SER A 70 16.44 17.70 -12.07
C SER A 70 15.42 16.60 -11.74
N GLU A 71 14.75 16.05 -12.76
CA GLU A 71 13.80 14.95 -12.54
C GLU A 71 14.49 13.63 -12.18
N LEU A 72 15.72 13.41 -12.64
CA LEU A 72 16.55 12.27 -12.25
C LEU A 72 16.99 12.38 -10.78
N GLU A 73 17.44 13.56 -10.33
CA GLU A 73 17.77 13.82 -8.93
C GLU A 73 16.55 13.61 -8.03
N LYS A 74 15.40 14.15 -8.44
CA LYS A 74 14.13 13.95 -7.74
C LYS A 74 13.73 12.48 -7.64
N LEU A 75 13.91 11.71 -8.72
CA LEU A 75 13.68 10.27 -8.73
C LEU A 75 14.62 9.55 -7.75
N HIS A 76 15.90 9.91 -7.74
CA HIS A 76 16.88 9.34 -6.82
C HIS A 76 16.49 9.58 -5.35
N SER A 77 16.19 10.84 -5.00
CA SER A 77 15.77 11.21 -3.64
C SER A 77 14.46 10.51 -3.26
N ALA A 78 13.49 10.39 -4.17
CA ALA A 78 12.26 9.65 -3.91
C ALA A 78 12.51 8.16 -3.63
N CYS A 79 13.46 7.54 -4.34
CA CYS A 79 13.80 6.13 -4.09
C CYS A 79 14.45 5.91 -2.72
N ILE A 80 15.29 6.86 -2.27
CA ILE A 80 15.99 6.76 -0.99
C ILE A 80 15.09 7.15 0.19
N ASP A 81 14.46 8.31 0.11
CA ASP A 81 13.76 8.91 1.25
C ASP A 81 12.34 8.34 1.42
N TRP A 82 11.69 7.95 0.31
CA TRP A 82 10.31 7.46 0.32
C TRP A 82 10.16 5.98 0.01
N GLY A 83 11.00 5.45 -0.89
CA GLY A 83 10.85 4.08 -1.42
C GLY A 83 9.67 3.93 -2.39
N PHE A 84 8.89 4.98 -2.62
CA PHE A 84 7.84 5.04 -3.65
C PHE A 84 7.59 6.48 -4.10
N PHE A 85 6.96 6.63 -5.26
CA PHE A 85 6.61 7.93 -5.85
C PHE A 85 5.41 7.77 -6.78
N GLN A 86 4.76 8.88 -7.12
CA GLN A 86 3.73 8.92 -8.15
C GLN A 86 4.37 9.26 -9.50
N SER A 87 3.88 8.67 -10.58
CA SER A 87 4.31 9.03 -11.94
C SER A 87 3.27 9.94 -12.60
N ARG A 88 3.69 11.10 -13.10
CA ARG A 88 2.87 11.92 -13.99
C ARG A 88 3.13 11.52 -15.44
N ARG A 89 2.07 11.15 -16.15
CA ARG A 89 2.06 11.13 -17.62
C ARG A 89 1.42 12.43 -18.10
N SER A 90 2.08 13.16 -18.99
CA SER A 90 1.43 14.27 -19.67
C SER A 90 0.34 13.72 -20.58
N THR A 91 -0.87 14.24 -20.45
CA THR A 91 -1.93 14.07 -21.44
C THR A 91 -1.62 15.03 -22.58
N TYR A 92 -1.32 14.51 -23.77
CA TYR A 92 -1.33 15.32 -24.98
C TYR A 92 -2.82 15.60 -25.30
N GLU A 93 -3.20 16.88 -25.33
CA GLU A 93 -4.44 17.34 -25.98
C GLU A 93 -4.10 17.88 -27.37
#